data_AF-A0A1Q3DYW6-F1
#
_entry.id   AF-A0A1Q3DYW6-F1
#
_cell.length_a   1.000
_cell.length_b   1.000
_cell.length_c   1.000
_cell.angle_alpha   90.00
_cell.angle_beta   90.00
_cell.angle_gamma   90.00
#
_symmetry.space_group_name_H-M   'P 1'
#
loop_
_entity.id
_entity.type
_entity.pdbx_description
1 polymer ?
#
loop_
_entity_poly.entity_id
_entity_poly.type
_entity_poly.pdbx_seq_one_letter_code
_entity_poly.pdbx_strand_id
1 'polypeptide(L)'
;MNTSEFYVNELERALSEQAPFIQTFSVDSSSSLQATGSVTLLEGNVINIEITNRGFHSHQARELPFETIEDLLQTLCNLGFRII
;
A
#
# COMPACT_ATOMS: atom_id res chain seq x y z
N MET A 1 21.13 -9.26 0.16
CA MET A 1 19.79 -8.69 0.33
C MET A 1 18.80 -9.84 0.21
N ASN A 2 18.09 -10.16 1.29
CA ASN A 2 17.04 -11.16 1.23
C ASN A 2 15.90 -10.54 0.42
N THR A 3 15.40 -11.17 -0.63
CA THR A 3 14.36 -10.55 -1.48
C THR A 3 13.05 -10.32 -0.72
N SER A 4 12.83 -11.02 0.40
CA SER A 4 11.73 -10.70 1.32
C SER A 4 11.91 -9.37 2.03
N GLU A 5 13.14 -8.97 2.34
CA GLU A 5 13.43 -7.66 2.94
C GLU A 5 13.26 -6.55 1.92
N PHE A 6 13.49 -6.82 0.62
CA PHE A 6 13.33 -5.80 -0.42
C PHE A 6 11.89 -5.26 -0.48
N TYR A 7 10.90 -6.15 -0.60
CA TYR A 7 9.51 -5.72 -0.68
C TYR A 7 8.98 -5.10 0.61
N VAL A 8 9.46 -5.58 1.77
CA VAL A 8 9.15 -4.95 3.06
C VAL A 8 9.67 -3.53 3.09
N ASN A 9 10.96 -3.33 2.84
CA ASN A 9 11.59 -2.01 2.87
C ASN A 9 10.94 -1.07 1.85
N GLU A 10 10.61 -1.57 0.67
CA GLU A 10 9.97 -0.76 -0.37
C GLU A 10 8.54 -0.38 0.00
N LEU A 11 7.76 -1.30 0.58
CA LEU A 11 6.42 -1.02 1.08
C LEU A 11 6.46 0.00 2.23
N GLU A 12 7.36 -0.19 3.21
CA GLU A 12 7.54 0.74 4.32
C GLU A 12 7.97 2.13 3.85
N ARG A 13 8.91 2.20 2.91
CA ARG A 13 9.37 3.46 2.32
C ARG A 13 8.21 4.18 1.63
N ALA A 14 7.51 3.49 0.73
CA ALA A 14 6.39 4.06 -0.01
C ALA A 14 5.27 4.55 0.92
N LEU A 15 4.90 3.76 1.94
CA LEU A 15 3.86 4.16 2.90
C LEU A 15 4.31 5.32 3.81
N SER A 16 5.59 5.35 4.21
CA SER A 16 6.14 6.46 5.00
C SER A 16 6.14 7.77 4.23
N GLU A 17 6.36 7.74 2.91
CA GLU A 17 6.25 8.92 2.03
C GLU A 17 4.81 9.46 1.98
N GLN A 18 3.82 8.62 2.25
CA GLN A 18 2.40 8.99 2.30
C GLN A 18 1.90 9.35 3.70
N ALA A 19 2.79 9.53 4.68
CA ALA A 19 2.43 9.87 6.07
C ALA A 19 1.45 11.06 6.23
N PRO A 20 1.43 12.11 5.37
CA PRO A 20 0.41 13.17 5.46
C PRO A 20 -1.02 12.71 5.14
N PHE A 21 -1.15 11.58 4.43
CA PHE A 21 -2.40 11.10 3.83
C PHE A 21 -2.96 9.84 4.50
N ILE A 22 -2.21 9.26 5.43
CA ILE A 22 -2.57 8.04 6.15
C ILE A 22 -2.38 8.25 7.65
N GLN A 23 -3.18 7.57 8.45
CA GLN A 23 -3.13 7.67 9.90
C GLN A 23 -2.01 6.80 10.47
N THR A 24 -1.97 5.53 10.05
CA THR A 24 -0.96 4.53 10.46
C THR A 24 -0.83 3.44 9.40
N PHE A 25 0.27 2.71 9.39
CA PHE A 25 0.42 1.49 8.60
C PHE A 25 1.19 0.40 9.35
N SER A 26 1.00 -0.84 8.94
CA SER A 26 1.78 -2.01 9.37
C SER A 26 2.09 -2.92 8.19
N VAL A 27 3.26 -3.56 8.20
CA VAL A 27 3.56 -4.67 7.30
C VAL A 27 3.15 -5.96 8.00
N ASP A 28 2.23 -6.71 7.39
CA ASP A 28 1.58 -7.86 8.03
C ASP A 28 2.26 -9.18 7.64
N SER A 29 2.75 -9.27 6.40
CA SER A 29 3.47 -10.46 5.92
C SER A 29 4.38 -10.14 4.75
N SER A 30 5.40 -10.98 4.54
CA SER A 30 6.29 -10.87 3.39
C SER A 30 6.83 -12.20 2.93
N SER A 31 7.25 -12.23 1.67
CA SER A 31 7.91 -13.35 1.02
C SER A 31 8.96 -12.83 0.03
N SER A 32 9.72 -13.72 -0.58
CA SER A 32 10.70 -13.37 -1.62
C SER A 32 10.12 -12.70 -2.86
N LEU A 33 8.80 -12.69 -3.04
CA LEU A 33 8.11 -12.17 -4.24
C LEU A 33 7.15 -11.01 -3.95
N GLN A 34 6.80 -10.79 -2.69
CA GLN A 34 5.81 -9.78 -2.30
C GLN A 34 5.87 -9.40 -0.83
N ALA A 35 5.29 -8.26 -0.48
CA ALA A 35 4.94 -7.89 0.89
C ALA A 35 3.52 -7.34 0.94
N THR A 36 2.82 -7.60 2.04
CA THR A 36 1.46 -7.13 2.29
C THR A 36 1.44 -6.31 3.57
N GLY A 37 0.72 -5.20 3.55
CA GLY A 37 0.53 -4.34 4.71
C GLY A 37 -0.88 -3.76 4.79
N SER A 38 -1.26 -3.39 6.00
CA SER A 38 -2.50 -2.72 6.32
C SER A 38 -2.24 -1.24 6.49
N VAL A 39 -3.07 -0.41 5.86
CA VAL A 39 -2.99 1.05 5.95
C VAL A 39 -4.30 1.57 6.48
N THR A 40 -4.22 2.35 7.56
CA THR A 40 -5.36 3.06 8.11
C THR A 40 -5.37 4.46 7.52
N LEU A 41 -6.41 4.78 6.75
CA LEU A 41 -6.63 6.11 6.18
C LEU A 41 -7.08 7.10 7.26
N LEU A 42 -7.05 8.39 6.94
CA LEU A 42 -7.40 9.45 7.89
C LEU A 42 -8.84 9.36 8.42
N GLU A 43 -9.78 8.76 7.67
CA GLU A 43 -11.13 8.51 8.17
C GLU A 43 -11.27 7.25 9.04
N GLY A 44 -10.18 6.51 9.27
CA GLY A 44 -10.17 5.25 10.02
C GLY A 44 -10.51 4.02 9.18
N ASN A 45 -10.67 4.16 7.87
CA ASN A 45 -10.82 3.02 6.96
C ASN A 45 -9.50 2.27 6.85
N VAL A 46 -9.54 0.94 6.97
CA VAL A 46 -8.35 0.09 6.78
C VAL A 46 -8.37 -0.53 5.38
N ILE A 47 -7.27 -0.35 4.65
CA ILE A 47 -7.05 -0.91 3.33
C ILE A 47 -5.85 -1.86 3.36
N ASN A 48 -5.95 -2.95 2.61
CA ASN A 48 -4.86 -3.90 2.47
C ASN A 48 -4.14 -3.60 1.16
N ILE A 49 -2.83 -3.44 1.24
CA ILE A 49 -1.95 -3.13 0.13
C ILE A 49 -0.92 -4.23 0.00
N GLU A 50 -0.71 -4.67 -1.23
CA GLU A 50 0.31 -5.65 -1.60
C GLU A 50 1.28 -5.02 -2.60
N ILE A 51 2.58 -5.17 -2.36
CA ILE A 51 3.61 -4.84 -3.34
C ILE A 51 4.21 -6.13 -3.90
N THR A 52 4.36 -6.17 -5.22
CA THR A 52 5.03 -7.26 -5.95
C THR A 52 6.03 -6.67 -6.94
N ASN A 53 6.72 -7.50 -7.73
CA ASN A 53 7.52 -7.01 -8.85
C ASN A 53 6.74 -6.31 -9.96
N ARG A 54 5.39 -6.35 -9.91
CA ARG A 54 4.51 -5.67 -10.88
C ARG A 54 4.02 -4.32 -10.40
N GLY A 55 4.30 -3.95 -9.15
CA GLY A 55 3.79 -2.73 -8.52
C GLY A 55 2.87 -3.01 -7.33
N PHE A 56 2.11 -1.97 -6.97
CA PHE A 56 1.20 -1.93 -5.83
C PHE A 56 -0.21 -2.39 -6.22
N HIS A 57 -0.86 -3.13 -5.33
CA HIS A 57 -2.20 -3.65 -5.53
C HIS A 57 -3.00 -3.50 -4.24
N SER A 58 -4.32 -3.40 -4.39
CA SER A 58 -5.25 -3.57 -3.28
C SER A 58 -6.40 -4.46 -3.74
N HIS A 59 -6.87 -5.36 -2.88
CA HIS A 59 -8.09 -6.12 -3.17
C HIS A 59 -9.32 -5.23 -3.33
N GLN A 60 -9.28 -3.99 -2.80
CA GLN A 60 -10.37 -3.03 -2.89
C GLN A 60 -10.37 -2.27 -4.23
N ALA A 61 -9.20 -2.07 -4.85
CA ALA A 61 -9.06 -1.53 -6.19
C ALA A 61 -9.01 -2.69 -7.20
N ARG A 62 -10.13 -3.00 -7.87
CA ARG A 62 -10.23 -4.11 -8.86
C ARG A 62 -9.42 -3.88 -10.15
N GLU A 63 -8.51 -2.93 -10.13
CA GLU A 63 -7.73 -2.49 -11.29
C GLU A 63 -6.39 -3.24 -11.39
N LEU A 64 -5.65 -2.94 -12.45
CA LEU A 64 -4.30 -3.42 -12.67
C LEU A 64 -3.33 -2.91 -11.59
N PRO A 65 -2.14 -3.53 -11.44
CA PRO A 65 -1.05 -2.98 -10.63
C PRO A 65 -0.85 -1.49 -10.87
N PHE A 66 -0.73 -0.74 -9.77
CA PHE A 66 -0.33 0.66 -9.78
C PHE A 66 1.19 0.75 -9.67
N GLU A 67 1.79 1.66 -10.45
CA GLU A 67 3.23 1.89 -10.39
C GLU A 67 3.63 2.54 -9.07
N THR A 68 2.79 3.43 -8.55
CA THR A 68 3.04 4.16 -7.30
C THR A 68 1.95 3.88 -6.26
N ILE A 69 2.34 4.01 -4.99
CA ILE A 69 1.39 3.95 -3.86
C ILE A 69 0.40 5.11 -3.90
N GLU A 70 0.83 6.28 -4.41
CA GLU A 70 0.00 7.48 -4.52
C GLU A 70 -1.17 7.24 -5.49
N ASP A 71 -0.90 6.68 -6.68
CA ASP A 71 -1.95 6.38 -7.67
C ASP A 71 -2.98 5.37 -7.12
N LEU A 72 -2.50 4.36 -6.37
CA LEU A 72 -3.36 3.39 -5.69
C LEU A 72 -4.26 4.07 -4.66
N LEU A 73 -3.66 4.89 -3.77
CA LEU A 73 -4.38 5.59 -2.71
C LEU A 73 -5.41 6.57 -3.31
N GLN A 74 -5.04 7.35 -4.32
CA GLN A 74 -5.97 8.26 -5.01
C GLN A 74 -7.14 7.51 -5.68
N THR A 75 -6.87 6.34 -6.26
CA THR A 75 -7.94 5.51 -6.84
C THR A 75 -8.91 5.02 -5.77
N LEU A 76 -8.39 4.56 -4.62
CA LEU A 76 -9.21 4.19 -3.48
C LEU A 76 -10.04 5.38 -2.97
N CYS A 77 -9.48 6.60 -2.93
CA CYS A 77 -10.23 7.82 -2.64
C CYS A 77 -11.43 8.03 -3.55
N ASN A 78 -11.20 7.90 -4.85
CA ASN A 78 -12.24 8.09 -5.85
C ASN A 78 -13.33 7.01 -5.78
N LEU A 79 -12.98 5.81 -5.29
CA LEU A 79 -13.93 4.73 -5.00
C LEU A 79 -14.73 4.93 -3.69
N GLY A 80 -14.47 6.02 -2.95
CA GLY A 80 -15.20 6.41 -1.74
C GLY A 80 -14.38 6.35 -0.45
N PHE A 81 -13.09 6.00 -0.51
CA PHE A 81 -12.17 5.98 0.63
C PHE A 81 -11.38 7.29 0.73
N ARG A 82 -12.02 8.42 1.06
CA ARG A 82 -11.43 9.76 0.95
C ARG A 82 -10.01 9.86 1.58
N ILE A 83 -9.18 10.72 1.01
CA ILE A 83 -7.94 11.22 1.62
C ILE A 83 -8.07 12.73 1.41
N ILE A 84 -8.11 13.46 2.51
CA ILE A 84 -8.44 14.91 2.51
C ILE A 84 -7.24 15.74 2.09
#